data_AF-A0A8B9DTQ2-F1
#
_entry.id   AF-A0A8B9DTQ2-F1
#
_cell.length_a   1.000
_cell.length_b   1.000
_cell.length_c   1.000
_cell.angle_alpha   90.00
_cell.angle_beta   90.00
_cell.angle_gamma   90.00
#
_symmetry.space_group_name_H-M   'P 1'
#
loop_
_entity.id
_entity.type
_entity.pdbx_description
1 polymer ?
#
loop_
_entity_poly.entity_id
_entity_poly.type
_entity_poly.pdbx_seq_one_letter_code
_entity_poly.pdbx_strand_id
1 'polypeptide(L)'
;MDPDTQSAYRVISNRVCAVCNTARHLEFRHCAVAAAAFDRLDATRALKEGREELRERTAEGLRRALSGRRALEEQQERLAGQQGRLEASIRRAVRQRALEERLVDGGRRRAARLVEGVARSVGNVSGSLAAQDEGLRDGQRAILADLRRAQERARDVSAQLESHLASLLAQRSRVARYLEEVAGTLQRLNRSLGLVLAAAEGVRSVQSGVEGHLRRFRAALAWAGLSPGAVPTCVLHGSSFLLLALLLAFLQAPVPPRALLILLLLVGSSVLGELRGAGPIGFPALTALLGLAVAGHWVLAAARRIARLLLHQAEPRRHLTSTPERGCKMGLLREELDGMELSCLQEPSCLEQPPVTVGDPHAGRTSLAPGSWRTKRSLAAPPAHPVPRRSSCAVMLEPGLGAGQRWEPKPHSPCRSLASSNASSLSPRSPCQALTRAGQRCRKRAARGQDFCHLHADGSPRL
;
A
#
# COMPACT_ATOMS: atom_id res chain seq x y z
N MET A 1 -49.15 -10.90 -213.54
CA MET A 1 -48.69 -9.50 -213.41
C MET A 1 -47.37 -9.38 -214.14
N ASP A 2 -47.02 -8.20 -214.65
CA ASP A 2 -45.69 -7.96 -215.20
C ASP A 2 -44.60 -8.05 -214.13
N PRO A 3 -43.38 -8.47 -214.49
CA PRO A 3 -42.27 -8.60 -213.55
C PRO A 3 -41.87 -7.23 -212.96
N ASP A 4 -41.92 -6.16 -213.75
CA ASP A 4 -41.57 -4.81 -213.31
C ASP A 4 -42.54 -4.28 -212.25
N THR A 5 -43.83 -4.59 -212.36
CA THR A 5 -44.81 -4.21 -211.32
C THR A 5 -44.54 -4.93 -210.00
N GLN A 6 -44.12 -6.20 -210.06
CA GLN A 6 -43.74 -6.97 -208.87
C GLN A 6 -42.44 -6.46 -208.24
N SER A 7 -41.47 -6.05 -209.05
CA SER A 7 -40.22 -5.42 -208.61
C SER A 7 -40.49 -4.09 -207.90
N ALA A 8 -41.26 -3.19 -208.52
CA ALA A 8 -41.65 -1.90 -207.94
C ALA A 8 -42.39 -2.07 -206.60
N TYR A 9 -43.35 -3.01 -206.52
CA TYR A 9 -44.06 -3.30 -205.27
C TYR A 9 -43.10 -3.78 -204.16
N ARG A 10 -42.15 -4.66 -204.46
CA ARG A 10 -41.14 -5.12 -203.48
C ARG A 10 -40.23 -3.98 -203.01
N VAL A 11 -39.80 -3.08 -203.89
CA VAL A 11 -38.97 -1.92 -203.51
C VAL A 11 -39.74 -0.95 -202.61
N ILE A 12 -41.00 -0.65 -202.93
CA ILE A 12 -41.86 0.22 -202.12
C ILE A 12 -42.17 -0.44 -200.77
N SER A 13 -42.58 -1.71 -200.76
CA SER A 13 -42.86 -2.49 -199.54
C SER A 13 -41.64 -2.55 -198.63
N ASN A 14 -40.45 -2.90 -199.15
CA ASN A 14 -39.21 -2.93 -198.36
C ASN A 14 -38.84 -1.54 -197.81
N ARG A 15 -39.07 -0.45 -198.57
CA ARG A 15 -38.86 0.92 -198.07
C ARG A 15 -39.84 1.31 -196.98
N VAL A 16 -41.13 0.98 -197.11
CA VAL A 16 -42.15 1.23 -196.07
C VAL A 16 -41.84 0.42 -194.81
N CYS A 17 -41.48 -0.85 -194.94
CA CYS A 17 -41.03 -1.68 -193.81
C CYS A 17 -39.75 -1.14 -193.16
N ALA A 18 -38.77 -0.68 -193.95
CA ALA A 18 -37.55 -0.06 -193.41
C ALA A 18 -37.86 1.23 -192.64
N VAL A 19 -38.66 2.14 -193.20
CA VAL A 19 -39.06 3.39 -192.54
C VAL A 19 -39.86 3.10 -191.26
N CYS A 20 -40.85 2.20 -191.32
CA CYS A 20 -41.64 1.79 -190.17
C CYS A 20 -40.77 1.16 -189.07
N ASN A 21 -39.83 0.28 -189.43
CA ASN A 21 -38.86 -0.29 -188.48
C ASN A 21 -37.94 0.78 -187.88
N THR A 22 -37.47 1.76 -188.65
CA THR A 22 -36.65 2.86 -188.10
C THR A 22 -37.43 3.77 -187.15
N ALA A 23 -38.68 4.13 -187.49
CA ALA A 23 -39.56 4.90 -186.59
C ALA A 23 -39.80 4.14 -185.29
N ARG A 24 -40.16 2.86 -185.37
CA ARG A 24 -40.41 2.00 -184.21
C ARG A 24 -39.15 1.76 -183.37
N HIS A 25 -37.97 1.68 -183.98
CA HIS A 25 -36.69 1.65 -183.27
C HIS A 25 -36.35 2.97 -182.57
N LEU A 26 -36.75 4.12 -183.13
CA LEU A 26 -36.60 5.43 -182.48
C LEU A 26 -37.55 5.54 -181.30
N GLU A 27 -38.82 5.15 -181.44
CA GLU A 27 -39.79 5.08 -180.34
C GLU A 27 -39.29 4.15 -179.22
N PHE A 28 -38.90 2.91 -179.53
CA PHE A 28 -38.35 2.00 -178.52
C PHE A 28 -37.08 2.55 -177.85
N ARG A 29 -36.20 3.25 -178.58
CA ARG A 29 -35.04 3.92 -177.99
C ARG A 29 -35.44 5.08 -177.08
N HIS A 30 -36.41 5.91 -177.47
CA HIS A 30 -36.92 7.00 -176.64
C HIS A 30 -37.59 6.46 -175.37
N CYS A 31 -38.43 5.43 -175.47
CA CYS A 31 -39.03 4.77 -174.31
C CYS A 31 -38.00 4.10 -173.40
N ALA A 32 -36.99 3.42 -173.96
CA ALA A 32 -35.93 2.77 -173.17
C ALA A 32 -34.99 3.79 -172.48
N VAL A 33 -34.66 4.89 -173.15
CA VAL A 33 -33.87 5.99 -172.55
C VAL A 33 -34.69 6.74 -171.50
N ALA A 34 -35.98 6.95 -171.73
CA ALA A 34 -36.88 7.54 -170.73
C ALA A 34 -37.02 6.63 -169.50
N ALA A 35 -37.28 5.33 -169.69
CA ALA A 35 -37.33 4.35 -168.60
C ALA A 35 -36.02 4.33 -167.79
N ALA A 36 -34.87 4.19 -168.47
CA ALA A 36 -33.57 4.21 -167.80
C ALA A 36 -33.23 5.58 -167.14
N ALA A 37 -33.85 6.67 -167.57
CA ALA A 37 -33.77 7.96 -166.90
C ALA A 37 -34.67 8.04 -165.66
N PHE A 38 -35.89 7.49 -165.72
CA PHE A 38 -36.77 7.33 -164.55
C PHE A 38 -36.14 6.39 -163.51
N ASP A 39 -35.65 5.21 -163.90
CA ASP A 39 -34.94 4.27 -163.01
C ASP A 39 -33.76 4.95 -162.30
N ARG A 40 -33.01 5.82 -163.01
CA ARG A 40 -31.92 6.62 -162.43
C ARG A 40 -32.40 7.73 -161.51
N LEU A 41 -33.50 8.40 -161.84
CA LEU A 41 -34.11 9.42 -160.97
C LEU A 41 -34.64 8.78 -159.69
N ASP A 42 -35.34 7.65 -159.77
CA ASP A 42 -35.83 6.92 -158.60
C ASP A 42 -34.70 6.29 -157.79
N ALA A 43 -33.63 5.80 -158.42
CA ALA A 43 -32.42 5.38 -157.70
C ALA A 43 -31.73 6.54 -156.97
N THR A 44 -31.59 7.73 -157.59
CA THR A 44 -31.02 8.90 -156.90
C THR A 44 -31.95 9.45 -155.83
N ARG A 45 -33.27 9.30 -155.98
CA ARG A 45 -34.28 9.61 -154.98
C ARG A 45 -34.19 8.68 -153.76
N ALA A 46 -34.16 7.37 -153.96
CA ALA A 46 -33.97 6.39 -152.89
C ALA A 46 -32.63 6.59 -152.17
N LEU A 47 -31.56 6.93 -152.89
CA LEU A 47 -30.27 7.31 -152.29
C LEU A 47 -30.34 8.62 -151.50
N LYS A 48 -31.15 9.60 -151.91
CA LYS A 48 -31.40 10.83 -151.15
C LYS A 48 -32.19 10.53 -149.87
N GLU A 49 -33.30 9.80 -149.99
CA GLU A 49 -34.18 9.42 -148.89
C GLU A 49 -33.41 8.57 -147.85
N GLY A 50 -32.64 7.57 -148.28
CA GLY A 50 -31.76 6.80 -147.39
C GLY A 50 -30.59 7.60 -146.79
N ARG A 51 -30.09 8.64 -147.48
CA ARG A 51 -29.10 9.57 -146.92
C ARG A 51 -29.72 10.52 -145.88
N GLU A 52 -30.99 10.88 -146.03
CA GLU A 52 -31.75 11.69 -145.08
C GLU A 52 -32.14 10.85 -143.86
N GLU A 53 -32.59 9.61 -144.04
CA GLU A 53 -32.80 8.65 -142.94
C GLU A 53 -31.49 8.35 -142.18
N LEU A 54 -30.38 8.11 -142.87
CA LEU A 54 -29.08 7.89 -142.21
C LEU A 54 -28.64 9.13 -141.42
N ARG A 55 -28.87 10.34 -141.95
CA ARG A 55 -28.62 11.60 -141.22
C ARG A 55 -29.50 11.73 -139.98
N GLU A 56 -30.78 11.39 -140.08
CA GLU A 56 -31.72 11.43 -138.95
C GLU A 56 -31.33 10.41 -137.87
N ARG A 57 -31.12 9.13 -138.24
CA ARG A 57 -30.65 8.08 -137.33
C ARG A 57 -29.30 8.43 -136.68
N THR A 58 -28.39 9.06 -137.42
CA THR A 58 -27.10 9.55 -136.87
C THR A 58 -27.30 10.72 -135.92
N ALA A 59 -28.15 11.69 -136.26
CA ALA A 59 -28.47 12.83 -135.41
C ALA A 59 -29.20 12.39 -134.13
N GLU A 60 -30.10 11.41 -134.22
CA GLU A 60 -30.77 10.83 -133.05
C GLU A 60 -29.78 10.01 -132.20
N GLY A 61 -28.93 9.19 -132.81
CA GLY A 61 -27.85 8.48 -132.12
C GLY A 61 -26.92 9.42 -131.35
N LEU A 62 -26.51 10.53 -131.97
CA LEU A 62 -25.74 11.59 -131.31
C LEU A 62 -26.52 12.29 -130.19
N ARG A 63 -27.82 12.59 -130.38
CA ARG A 63 -28.69 13.15 -129.33
C ARG A 63 -28.81 12.20 -128.13
N ARG A 64 -29.04 10.91 -128.38
CA ARG A 64 -29.13 9.85 -127.34
C ARG A 64 -27.79 9.63 -126.63
N ALA A 65 -26.66 9.69 -127.35
CA ALA A 65 -25.33 9.62 -126.74
C ALA A 65 -25.01 10.86 -125.88
N LEU A 66 -25.39 12.06 -126.33
CA LEU A 66 -25.21 13.31 -125.58
C LEU A 66 -26.12 13.41 -124.35
N SER A 67 -27.37 12.95 -124.42
CA SER A 67 -28.23 12.86 -123.23
C SER A 67 -27.77 11.77 -122.26
N GLY A 68 -27.33 10.62 -122.78
CA GLY A 68 -26.69 9.56 -121.98
C GLY A 68 -25.44 10.05 -121.24
N ARG A 69 -24.55 10.79 -121.90
CA ARG A 69 -23.39 11.42 -121.25
C ARG A 69 -23.80 12.37 -120.14
N ARG A 70 -24.77 13.28 -120.39
CA ARG A 70 -25.27 14.20 -119.36
C ARG A 70 -25.86 13.47 -118.15
N ALA A 71 -26.62 12.40 -118.38
CA ALA A 71 -27.19 11.58 -117.31
C ALA A 71 -26.11 10.86 -116.48
N LEU A 72 -25.03 10.40 -117.13
CA LEU A 72 -23.87 9.82 -116.44
C LEU A 72 -23.07 10.88 -115.66
N GLU A 73 -22.93 12.09 -116.20
CA GLU A 73 -22.29 13.22 -115.52
C GLU A 73 -23.09 13.64 -114.27
N GLU A 74 -24.42 13.76 -114.38
CA GLU A 74 -25.30 13.97 -113.21
C GLU A 74 -25.20 12.83 -112.18
N GLN A 75 -25.11 11.58 -112.62
CA GLN A 75 -24.92 10.45 -111.70
C GLN A 75 -23.55 10.50 -111.02
N GLN A 76 -22.49 10.87 -111.74
CA GLN A 76 -21.14 11.01 -111.21
C GLN A 76 -21.05 12.16 -110.19
N GLU A 77 -21.68 13.31 -110.46
CA GLU A 77 -21.78 14.42 -109.49
C GLU A 77 -22.58 14.01 -108.24
N ARG A 78 -23.72 13.31 -108.41
CA ARG A 78 -24.52 12.80 -107.28
C ARG A 78 -23.71 11.81 -106.44
N LEU A 79 -22.96 10.90 -107.07
CA LEU A 79 -22.10 9.92 -106.39
C LEU A 79 -20.91 10.60 -105.69
N ALA A 80 -20.21 11.54 -106.33
CA ALA A 80 -19.14 12.31 -105.69
C ALA A 80 -19.67 13.13 -104.50
N GLY A 81 -20.84 13.75 -104.65
CA GLY A 81 -21.53 14.46 -103.57
C GLY A 81 -22.06 13.55 -102.45
N GLN A 82 -22.31 12.26 -102.72
CA GLN A 82 -22.61 11.25 -101.70
C GLN A 82 -21.34 10.77 -101.00
N GLN A 83 -20.28 10.46 -101.75
CA GLN A 83 -18.96 10.06 -101.22
C GLN A 83 -18.38 11.15 -100.31
N GLY A 84 -18.38 12.43 -100.74
CA GLY A 84 -17.93 13.54 -99.91
C GLY A 84 -18.74 13.73 -98.62
N ARG A 85 -20.05 13.47 -98.65
CA ARG A 85 -20.90 13.47 -97.44
C ARG A 85 -20.62 12.27 -96.53
N LEU A 86 -20.43 11.08 -97.10
CA LEU A 86 -20.07 9.86 -96.37
C LEU A 86 -18.70 10.02 -95.70
N GLU A 87 -17.69 10.49 -96.42
CA GLU A 87 -16.37 10.81 -95.89
C GLU A 87 -16.43 11.87 -94.79
N ALA A 88 -17.17 12.96 -94.98
CA ALA A 88 -17.33 13.98 -93.95
C ALA A 88 -18.00 13.40 -92.69
N SER A 89 -18.96 12.48 -92.85
CA SER A 89 -19.60 11.76 -91.74
C SER A 89 -18.63 10.82 -91.02
N ILE A 90 -17.91 9.97 -91.75
CA ILE A 90 -16.91 9.03 -91.20
C ILE A 90 -15.79 9.82 -90.48
N ARG A 91 -15.24 10.87 -91.11
CA ARG A 91 -14.20 11.73 -90.52
C ARG A 91 -14.70 12.42 -89.24
N ARG A 92 -15.99 12.75 -89.12
CA ARG A 92 -16.61 13.26 -87.87
C ARG A 92 -16.76 12.16 -86.83
N ALA A 93 -17.33 11.00 -87.19
CA ALA A 93 -17.55 9.87 -86.29
C ALA A 93 -16.24 9.34 -85.69
N VAL A 94 -15.18 9.20 -86.50
CA VAL A 94 -13.84 8.79 -86.03
C VAL A 94 -13.25 9.81 -85.06
N ARG A 95 -13.40 11.12 -85.33
CA ARG A 95 -12.94 12.18 -84.41
C ARG A 95 -13.72 12.20 -83.10
N GLN A 96 -15.04 12.02 -83.15
CA GLN A 96 -15.90 11.94 -81.97
C GLN A 96 -15.54 10.71 -81.13
N ARG A 97 -15.43 9.54 -81.75
CA ARG A 97 -15.02 8.31 -81.06
C ARG A 97 -13.65 8.43 -80.40
N ALA A 98 -12.67 9.04 -81.07
CA ALA A 98 -11.35 9.31 -80.50
C ALA A 98 -11.38 10.33 -79.33
N LEU A 99 -12.39 11.21 -79.26
CA LEU A 99 -12.64 12.06 -78.10
C LEU A 99 -13.28 11.26 -76.96
N GLU A 100 -14.29 10.46 -77.26
CA GLU A 100 -14.99 9.60 -76.30
C GLU A 100 -14.06 8.58 -75.64
N GLU A 101 -13.21 7.91 -76.42
CA GLU A 101 -12.20 6.97 -75.90
C GLU A 101 -11.21 7.67 -74.95
N ARG A 102 -10.77 8.90 -75.26
CA ARG A 102 -9.94 9.74 -74.36
C ARG A 102 -10.70 10.15 -73.09
N LEU A 103 -11.99 10.45 -73.18
CA LEU A 103 -12.83 10.79 -72.03
C LEU A 103 -13.08 9.57 -71.12
N VAL A 104 -13.30 8.40 -71.71
CA VAL A 104 -13.46 7.11 -71.02
C VAL A 104 -12.16 6.74 -70.30
N ASP A 105 -10.99 6.83 -70.95
CA ASP A 105 -9.71 6.53 -70.30
C ASP A 105 -9.34 7.58 -69.23
N GLY A 106 -9.68 8.85 -69.43
CA GLY A 106 -9.62 9.87 -68.38
C GLY A 106 -10.54 9.55 -67.20
N GLY A 107 -11.74 9.00 -67.48
CA GLY A 107 -12.68 8.48 -66.49
C GLY A 107 -12.09 7.30 -65.69
N ARG A 108 -11.62 6.26 -66.38
CA ARG A 108 -10.95 5.08 -65.80
C ARG A 108 -9.77 5.47 -64.91
N ARG A 109 -8.90 6.38 -65.37
CA ARG A 109 -7.76 6.88 -64.58
C ARG A 109 -8.19 7.70 -63.36
N ARG A 110 -9.34 8.39 -63.39
CA ARG A 110 -9.93 9.05 -62.21
C ARG A 110 -10.51 8.03 -61.23
N ALA A 111 -11.29 7.06 -61.73
CA ALA A 111 -11.87 6.00 -60.91
C ALA A 111 -10.80 5.16 -60.19
N ALA A 112 -9.73 4.76 -60.91
CA ALA A 112 -8.61 4.02 -60.31
C ALA A 112 -7.95 4.79 -59.16
N ARG A 113 -7.66 6.09 -59.34
CA ARG A 113 -7.09 6.94 -58.26
C ARG A 113 -8.03 7.11 -57.07
N LEU A 114 -9.34 7.17 -57.29
CA LEU A 114 -10.33 7.22 -56.21
C LEU A 114 -10.37 5.89 -55.43
N VAL A 115 -10.37 4.75 -56.13
CA VAL A 115 -10.32 3.42 -55.50
C VAL A 115 -9.01 3.22 -54.72
N GLU A 116 -7.86 3.63 -55.27
CA GLU A 116 -6.55 3.61 -54.60
C GLU A 116 -6.48 4.57 -53.39
N GLY A 117 -7.19 5.70 -53.45
CA GLY A 117 -7.36 6.62 -52.32
C GLY A 117 -8.22 6.02 -51.21
N VAL A 118 -9.36 5.42 -51.56
CA VAL A 118 -10.25 4.72 -50.61
C VAL A 118 -9.55 3.51 -49.99
N ALA A 119 -8.86 2.68 -50.79
CA ALA A 119 -8.11 1.52 -50.30
C ALA A 119 -7.02 1.92 -49.29
N ARG A 120 -6.27 2.99 -49.55
CA ARG A 120 -5.30 3.53 -48.57
C ARG A 120 -5.98 4.12 -47.33
N SER A 121 -7.11 4.81 -47.49
CA SER A 121 -7.87 5.33 -46.34
C SER A 121 -8.38 4.20 -45.44
N VAL A 122 -8.98 3.16 -46.02
CA VAL A 122 -9.44 1.95 -45.31
C VAL A 122 -8.27 1.21 -44.68
N GLY A 123 -7.13 1.06 -45.37
CA GLY A 123 -5.91 0.48 -44.80
C GLY A 123 -5.37 1.25 -43.60
N ASN A 124 -5.29 2.58 -43.70
CA ASN A 124 -4.85 3.46 -42.61
C ASN A 124 -5.81 3.40 -41.40
N VAL A 125 -7.12 3.42 -41.65
CA VAL A 125 -8.16 3.29 -40.60
C VAL A 125 -8.09 1.91 -39.96
N SER A 126 -7.92 0.84 -40.73
CA SER A 126 -7.79 -0.53 -40.20
C SER A 126 -6.51 -0.71 -39.38
N GLY A 127 -5.39 -0.09 -39.79
CA GLY A 127 -4.15 -0.09 -39.01
C GLY A 127 -4.30 0.70 -37.71
N SER A 128 -4.99 1.86 -37.76
CA SER A 128 -5.31 2.64 -36.55
C SER A 128 -6.26 1.90 -35.61
N LEU A 129 -7.22 1.13 -36.14
CA LEU A 129 -8.12 0.29 -35.34
C LEU A 129 -7.39 -0.88 -34.70
N ALA A 130 -6.47 -1.53 -35.43
CA ALA A 130 -5.62 -2.59 -34.86
C ALA A 130 -4.75 -2.07 -33.71
N ALA A 131 -4.09 -0.92 -33.88
CA ALA A 131 -3.31 -0.28 -32.83
C ALA A 131 -4.17 0.16 -31.62
N GLN A 132 -5.42 0.58 -31.85
CA GLN A 132 -6.37 0.88 -30.77
C GLN A 132 -6.85 -0.37 -30.03
N ASP A 133 -7.07 -1.49 -30.73
CA ASP A 133 -7.44 -2.77 -30.12
C ASP A 133 -6.27 -3.35 -29.29
N GLU A 134 -5.03 -3.29 -29.79
CA GLU A 134 -3.84 -3.64 -28.99
C GLU A 134 -3.72 -2.77 -27.73
N GLY A 135 -3.83 -1.44 -27.87
CA GLY A 135 -3.82 -0.51 -26.73
C GLY A 135 -4.97 -0.73 -25.74
N LEU A 136 -6.16 -1.11 -26.22
CA LEU A 136 -7.31 -1.47 -25.39
C LEU A 136 -7.07 -2.78 -24.63
N ARG A 137 -6.51 -3.80 -25.29
CA ARG A 137 -6.16 -5.09 -24.67
C ARG A 137 -5.07 -4.91 -23.61
N ASP A 138 -4.07 -4.07 -23.85
CA ASP A 138 -3.04 -3.75 -22.85
C ASP A 138 -3.60 -2.91 -21.69
N GLY A 139 -4.51 -1.97 -21.95
CA GLY A 139 -5.28 -1.30 -20.90
C GLY A 139 -6.08 -2.28 -20.03
N GLN A 140 -6.78 -3.24 -20.65
CA GLN A 140 -7.52 -4.29 -19.94
C GLN A 140 -6.58 -5.19 -19.12
N ARG A 141 -5.43 -5.60 -19.67
CA ARG A 141 -4.39 -6.36 -18.94
C ARG A 141 -3.87 -5.60 -17.73
N ALA A 142 -3.60 -4.30 -17.87
CA ALA A 142 -3.14 -3.44 -16.77
C ALA A 142 -4.21 -3.31 -15.67
N ILE A 143 -5.47 -3.04 -16.03
CA ILE A 143 -6.59 -2.98 -15.08
C ILE A 143 -6.76 -4.31 -14.33
N LEU A 144 -6.68 -5.45 -15.02
CA LEU A 144 -6.75 -6.77 -14.38
C LEU A 144 -5.56 -7.05 -13.44
N ALA A 145 -4.36 -6.56 -13.76
CA ALA A 145 -3.20 -6.64 -12.89
C ALA A 145 -3.35 -5.77 -11.63
N ASP A 146 -3.87 -4.55 -11.77
CA ASP A 146 -4.10 -3.65 -10.63
C ASP A 146 -5.26 -4.09 -9.74
N LEU A 147 -6.31 -4.71 -10.31
CA LEU A 147 -7.37 -5.37 -9.52
C LEU A 147 -6.83 -6.55 -8.70
N ARG A 148 -5.89 -7.34 -9.26
CA ARG A 148 -5.21 -8.41 -8.49
C ARG A 148 -4.36 -7.83 -7.36
N ARG A 149 -3.53 -6.81 -7.64
CA ARG A 149 -2.74 -6.09 -6.62
C ARG A 149 -3.60 -5.48 -5.51
N ALA A 150 -4.79 -4.97 -5.85
CA ALA A 150 -5.75 -4.46 -4.89
C ALA A 150 -6.36 -5.59 -4.03
N GLN A 151 -6.68 -6.75 -4.63
CA GLN A 151 -7.16 -7.93 -3.91
C GLN A 151 -6.09 -8.52 -2.97
N GLU A 152 -4.83 -8.56 -3.41
CA GLU A 152 -3.67 -8.97 -2.61
C GLU A 152 -3.51 -8.06 -1.38
N ARG A 153 -3.41 -6.75 -1.58
CA ARG A 153 -3.34 -5.77 -0.47
C ARG A 153 -4.53 -5.84 0.48
N ALA A 154 -5.74 -6.11 -0.03
CA ALA A 154 -6.92 -6.28 0.82
C ALA A 154 -6.83 -7.53 1.72
N ARG A 155 -6.24 -8.63 1.21
CA ARG A 155 -5.95 -9.85 1.99
C ARG A 155 -4.85 -9.62 3.01
N ASP A 156 -3.80 -8.90 2.65
CA ASP A 156 -2.71 -8.55 3.57
C ASP A 156 -3.24 -7.73 4.76
N VAL A 157 -4.09 -6.72 4.48
CA VAL A 157 -4.75 -5.90 5.50
C VAL A 157 -5.71 -6.71 6.35
N SER A 158 -6.47 -7.67 5.79
CA SER A 158 -7.34 -8.54 6.62
C SER A 158 -6.53 -9.47 7.52
N ALA A 159 -5.45 -10.08 7.03
CA ALA A 159 -4.57 -10.93 7.84
C ALA A 159 -3.86 -10.12 8.94
N GLN A 160 -3.45 -8.88 8.66
CA GLN A 160 -2.89 -7.98 9.66
C GLN A 160 -3.95 -7.58 10.71
N LEU A 161 -5.20 -7.33 10.30
CA LEU A 161 -6.31 -7.05 11.22
C LEU A 161 -6.62 -8.24 12.12
N GLU A 162 -6.64 -9.47 11.58
CA GLU A 162 -6.81 -10.71 12.35
C GLU A 162 -5.66 -10.91 13.37
N SER A 163 -4.41 -10.66 12.96
CA SER A 163 -3.25 -10.68 13.87
C SER A 163 -3.37 -9.64 14.99
N HIS A 164 -3.80 -8.42 14.68
CA HIS A 164 -4.02 -7.37 15.67
C HIS A 164 -5.18 -7.73 16.62
N LEU A 165 -6.27 -8.31 16.09
CA LEU A 165 -7.41 -8.79 16.88
C LEU A 165 -6.98 -9.91 17.85
N ALA A 166 -6.20 -10.89 17.38
CA ALA A 166 -5.67 -11.96 18.22
C ALA A 166 -4.78 -11.41 19.35
N SER A 167 -3.93 -10.42 19.06
CA SER A 167 -3.12 -9.72 20.07
C SER A 167 -4.00 -8.98 21.11
N LEU A 168 -5.07 -8.30 20.67
CA LEU A 168 -6.00 -7.61 21.57
C LEU A 168 -6.81 -8.58 22.44
N LEU A 169 -7.21 -9.73 21.90
CA LEU A 169 -7.87 -10.80 22.66
C LEU A 169 -6.91 -11.42 23.69
N ALA A 170 -5.66 -11.66 23.32
CA ALA A 170 -4.62 -12.11 24.25
C ALA A 170 -4.38 -11.08 25.37
N GLN A 171 -4.29 -9.79 25.04
CA GLN A 171 -4.16 -8.72 26.02
C GLN A 171 -5.38 -8.63 26.95
N ARG A 172 -6.60 -8.76 26.43
CA ARG A 172 -7.84 -8.83 27.23
C ARG A 172 -7.82 -10.01 28.20
N SER A 173 -7.32 -11.17 27.80
CA SER A 173 -7.19 -12.34 28.69
C SER A 173 -6.17 -12.13 29.82
N ARG A 174 -5.06 -11.39 29.55
CA ARG A 174 -4.09 -11.00 30.59
C ARG A 174 -4.71 -10.02 31.59
N VAL A 175 -5.43 -9.01 31.11
CA VAL A 175 -6.13 -8.04 31.98
C VAL A 175 -7.19 -8.73 32.85
N ALA A 176 -7.93 -9.69 32.31
CA ALA A 176 -8.88 -10.49 33.11
C ALA A 176 -8.18 -11.22 34.26
N ARG A 177 -7.08 -11.95 33.99
CA ARG A 177 -6.29 -12.63 35.03
C ARG A 177 -5.72 -11.68 36.08
N TYR A 178 -5.18 -10.53 35.68
CA TYR A 178 -4.69 -9.54 36.65
C TYR A 178 -5.81 -8.99 37.55
N LEU A 179 -7.03 -8.84 37.04
CA LEU A 179 -8.18 -8.44 37.84
C LEU A 179 -8.64 -9.55 38.79
N GLU A 180 -8.58 -10.82 38.38
CA GLU A 180 -8.84 -11.99 39.25
C GLU A 180 -7.78 -12.12 40.35
N GLU A 181 -6.50 -11.94 40.03
CA GLU A 181 -5.38 -11.91 40.98
C GLU A 181 -5.55 -10.79 42.03
N VAL A 182 -5.91 -9.58 41.58
CA VAL A 182 -6.17 -8.42 42.46
C VAL A 182 -7.42 -8.62 43.32
N ALA A 183 -8.49 -9.20 42.78
CA ALA A 183 -9.65 -9.59 43.58
C ALA A 183 -9.27 -10.62 44.65
N GLY A 184 -8.40 -11.59 44.31
CA GLY A 184 -7.87 -12.58 45.24
C GLY A 184 -6.93 -12.01 46.30
N THR A 185 -6.08 -11.02 45.98
CA THR A 185 -5.25 -10.33 47.01
C THR A 185 -6.12 -9.46 47.91
N LEU A 186 -7.09 -8.72 47.38
CA LEU A 186 -8.06 -7.95 48.18
C LEU A 186 -8.89 -8.85 49.11
N GLN A 187 -9.35 -10.02 48.64
CA GLN A 187 -10.07 -10.98 49.49
C GLN A 187 -9.17 -11.55 50.61
N ARG A 188 -7.90 -11.84 50.32
CA ARG A 188 -6.92 -12.27 51.34
C ARG A 188 -6.64 -11.16 52.36
N LEU A 189 -6.43 -9.91 51.91
CA LEU A 189 -6.23 -8.75 52.77
C LEU A 189 -7.43 -8.50 53.68
N ASN A 190 -8.66 -8.58 53.15
CA ASN A 190 -9.89 -8.44 53.94
C ASN A 190 -10.01 -9.55 54.99
N ARG A 191 -9.69 -10.81 54.65
CA ARG A 191 -9.61 -11.92 55.63
C ARG A 191 -8.56 -11.66 56.71
N SER A 192 -7.36 -11.21 56.37
CA SER A 192 -6.32 -10.90 57.37
C SER A 192 -6.70 -9.71 58.26
N LEU A 193 -7.36 -8.68 57.72
CA LEU A 193 -7.88 -7.56 58.51
C LEU A 193 -8.98 -8.03 59.47
N GLY A 194 -9.88 -8.91 59.03
CA GLY A 194 -10.89 -9.55 59.90
C GLY A 194 -10.26 -10.34 61.05
N LEU A 195 -9.20 -11.11 60.78
CA LEU A 195 -8.44 -11.82 61.83
C LEU A 195 -7.74 -10.86 62.80
N VAL A 196 -7.13 -9.77 62.31
CA VAL A 196 -6.49 -8.75 63.15
C VAL A 196 -7.51 -8.00 64.01
N LEU A 197 -8.71 -7.71 63.48
CA LEU A 197 -9.80 -7.10 64.24
C LEU A 197 -10.32 -8.04 65.34
N ALA A 198 -10.56 -9.31 65.02
CA ALA A 198 -10.96 -10.32 66.01
C ALA A 198 -9.88 -10.54 67.09
N ALA A 199 -8.60 -10.53 66.71
CA ALA A 199 -7.49 -10.59 67.66
C ALA A 199 -7.43 -9.33 68.55
N ALA A 200 -7.66 -8.14 68.00
CA ALA A 200 -7.70 -6.89 68.76
C ALA A 200 -8.91 -6.82 69.73
N GLU A 201 -10.05 -7.41 69.36
CA GLU A 201 -11.18 -7.63 70.26
C GLU A 201 -10.86 -8.64 71.37
N GLY A 202 -10.19 -9.74 71.03
CA GLY A 202 -9.65 -10.71 71.98
C GLY A 202 -8.73 -10.05 73.02
N VAL A 203 -7.70 -9.31 72.57
CA VAL A 203 -6.78 -8.55 73.44
C VAL A 203 -7.53 -7.55 74.32
N ARG A 204 -8.52 -6.83 73.78
CA ARG A 204 -9.35 -5.88 74.55
C ARG A 204 -10.19 -6.57 75.63
N SER A 205 -10.68 -7.79 75.37
CA SER A 205 -11.38 -8.60 76.38
C SER A 205 -10.44 -9.09 77.49
N VAL A 206 -9.22 -9.52 77.13
CA VAL A 206 -8.20 -9.92 78.12
C VAL A 206 -7.76 -8.73 78.96
N GLN A 207 -7.54 -7.56 78.35
CA GLN A 207 -7.19 -6.33 79.05
C GLN A 207 -8.26 -5.95 80.10
N SER A 208 -9.55 -5.93 79.73
CA SER A 208 -10.62 -5.60 80.67
C SER A 208 -10.71 -6.63 81.82
N GLY A 209 -10.44 -7.90 81.53
CA GLY A 209 -10.29 -8.96 82.53
C GLY A 209 -9.12 -8.70 83.49
N VAL A 210 -7.94 -8.35 82.98
CA VAL A 210 -6.73 -8.06 83.79
C VAL A 210 -6.93 -6.80 84.65
N GLU A 211 -7.49 -5.73 84.10
CA GLU A 211 -7.87 -4.53 84.85
C GLU A 211 -8.90 -4.84 85.96
N GLY A 212 -9.86 -5.73 85.68
CA GLY A 212 -10.82 -6.23 86.67
C GLY A 212 -10.20 -7.10 87.77
N HIS A 213 -9.09 -7.80 87.52
CA HIS A 213 -8.31 -8.47 88.55
C HIS A 213 -7.44 -7.49 89.35
N LEU A 214 -6.73 -6.57 88.68
CA LEU A 214 -5.92 -5.54 89.34
C LEU A 214 -6.75 -4.60 90.22
N ARG A 215 -7.97 -4.23 89.81
CA ARG A 215 -8.93 -3.49 90.66
C ARG A 215 -9.31 -4.28 91.92
N ARG A 216 -9.58 -5.58 91.80
CA ARG A 216 -9.88 -6.44 92.96
C ARG A 216 -8.69 -6.60 93.89
N PHE A 217 -7.47 -6.82 93.37
CA PHE A 217 -6.25 -6.85 94.18
C PHE A 217 -5.98 -5.49 94.87
N ARG A 218 -6.20 -4.37 94.18
CA ARG A 218 -6.01 -3.03 94.78
C ARG A 218 -7.03 -2.73 95.87
N ALA A 219 -8.28 -3.16 95.72
CA ALA A 219 -9.28 -3.13 96.80
C ALA A 219 -8.87 -4.04 97.97
N ALA A 220 -8.40 -5.25 97.66
CA ALA A 220 -7.85 -6.23 98.61
C ALA A 220 -6.46 -5.88 99.18
N LEU A 221 -5.95 -4.67 98.91
CA LEU A 221 -4.82 -4.06 99.60
C LEU A 221 -5.28 -2.82 100.40
N ALA A 222 -6.18 -2.02 99.83
CA ALA A 222 -6.79 -0.88 100.52
C ALA A 222 -7.56 -1.28 101.79
N TRP A 223 -8.29 -2.41 101.77
CA TRP A 223 -9.01 -2.92 102.95
C TRP A 223 -8.08 -3.34 104.11
N ALA A 224 -6.78 -3.53 103.84
CA ALA A 224 -5.78 -4.00 104.80
C ALA A 224 -4.97 -2.84 105.41
N GLY A 225 -5.37 -1.58 105.18
CA GLY A 225 -4.71 -0.38 105.72
C GLY A 225 -3.33 -0.06 105.14
N LEU A 226 -2.80 -0.91 104.25
CA LEU A 226 -1.48 -0.74 103.63
C LEU A 226 -1.50 0.40 102.62
N SER A 227 -0.85 1.52 102.95
CA SER A 227 -0.70 2.63 102.02
C SER A 227 0.19 2.21 100.83
N PRO A 228 -0.08 2.69 99.59
CA PRO A 228 0.71 2.30 98.41
C PRO A 228 2.22 2.63 98.52
N GLY A 229 2.60 3.59 99.38
CA GLY A 229 3.99 3.96 99.64
C GLY A 229 4.72 3.06 100.66
N ALA A 230 4.01 2.24 101.43
CA ALA A 230 4.64 1.34 102.41
C ALA A 230 5.27 0.11 101.75
N VAL A 231 4.67 -0.39 100.66
CA VAL A 231 5.10 -1.60 99.93
C VAL A 231 6.58 -1.55 99.50
N PRO A 232 7.10 -0.52 98.80
CA PRO A 232 8.52 -0.47 98.43
C PRO A 232 9.46 -0.47 99.64
N THR A 233 9.09 0.21 100.73
CA THR A 233 9.89 0.26 101.97
C THR A 233 10.02 -1.12 102.60
N CYS A 234 8.91 -1.89 102.68
CA CYS A 234 8.91 -3.26 103.19
C CYS A 234 9.76 -4.20 102.31
N VAL A 235 9.68 -4.07 100.97
CA VAL A 235 10.50 -4.85 100.03
C VAL A 235 11.99 -4.52 100.18
N LEU A 236 12.34 -3.24 100.37
CA LEU A 236 13.73 -2.81 100.57
C LEU A 236 14.32 -3.33 101.90
N HIS A 237 13.51 -3.36 102.96
CA HIS A 237 13.93 -3.90 104.26
C HIS A 237 14.05 -5.44 104.19
N GLY A 238 13.06 -6.14 103.62
CA GLY A 238 13.10 -7.60 103.46
C GLY A 238 14.28 -8.09 102.61
N SER A 239 14.57 -7.41 101.50
CA SER A 239 15.74 -7.72 100.67
C SER A 239 17.07 -7.41 101.38
N SER A 240 17.14 -6.35 102.19
CA SER A 240 18.32 -6.05 103.02
C SER A 240 18.56 -7.12 104.11
N PHE A 241 17.49 -7.60 104.76
CA PHE A 241 17.58 -8.71 105.73
C PHE A 241 17.98 -10.04 105.05
N LEU A 242 17.45 -10.35 103.86
CA LEU A 242 17.85 -11.53 103.08
C LEU A 242 19.32 -11.47 102.66
N LEU A 243 19.78 -10.31 102.18
CA LEU A 243 21.18 -10.11 101.80
C LEU A 243 22.13 -10.27 103.00
N LEU A 244 21.75 -9.72 104.16
CA LEU A 244 22.47 -9.90 105.42
C LEU A 244 22.52 -11.38 105.85
N ALA A 245 21.39 -12.10 105.78
CA ALA A 245 21.32 -13.52 106.13
C ALA A 245 22.20 -14.39 105.21
N LEU A 246 22.20 -14.11 103.90
CA LEU A 246 23.08 -14.75 102.93
C LEU A 246 24.56 -14.49 103.24
N LEU A 247 24.95 -13.24 103.49
CA LEU A 247 26.34 -12.89 103.85
C LEU A 247 26.78 -13.57 105.15
N LEU A 248 25.92 -13.61 106.18
CA LEU A 248 26.20 -14.30 107.45
C LEU A 248 26.27 -15.82 107.29
N ALA A 249 25.57 -16.42 106.32
CA ALA A 249 25.70 -17.83 105.97
C ALA A 249 27.05 -18.11 105.29
N PHE A 250 27.38 -17.38 104.21
CA PHE A 250 28.61 -17.55 103.43
C PHE A 250 29.89 -17.34 104.25
N LEU A 251 29.93 -16.41 105.22
CA LEU A 251 31.14 -16.11 106.00
C LEU A 251 31.56 -17.19 107.02
N GLN A 252 30.77 -18.27 107.19
CA GLN A 252 31.02 -19.38 108.13
C GLN A 252 31.43 -18.96 109.57
N ALA A 253 31.02 -17.77 110.01
CA ALA A 253 31.36 -17.26 111.33
C ALA A 253 30.83 -18.18 112.45
N PRO A 254 31.59 -18.43 113.53
CA PRO A 254 31.12 -19.21 114.66
C PRO A 254 29.88 -18.56 115.29
N VAL A 255 29.06 -19.36 115.98
CA VAL A 255 27.73 -18.94 116.47
C VAL A 255 27.72 -17.63 117.32
N PRO A 256 28.61 -17.41 118.31
CA PRO A 256 28.50 -16.22 119.17
C PRO A 256 28.50 -14.85 118.43
N PRO A 257 29.44 -14.52 117.51
CA PRO A 257 29.36 -13.26 116.77
C PRO A 257 28.15 -13.14 115.82
N ARG A 258 27.55 -14.26 115.34
CA ARG A 258 26.30 -14.20 114.56
C ARG A 258 25.14 -13.69 115.42
N ALA A 259 24.98 -14.24 116.62
CA ALA A 259 23.95 -13.78 117.56
C ALA A 259 24.17 -12.31 117.98
N LEU A 260 25.43 -11.93 118.27
CA LEU A 260 25.77 -10.57 118.67
C LEU A 260 25.48 -9.54 117.55
N LEU A 261 25.79 -9.86 116.28
CA LEU A 261 25.52 -8.97 115.16
C LEU A 261 24.03 -8.82 114.86
N ILE A 262 23.25 -9.90 114.91
CA ILE A 262 21.79 -9.83 114.71
C ILE A 262 21.15 -9.02 115.84
N LEU A 263 21.55 -9.24 117.09
CA LEU A 263 21.06 -8.49 118.25
C LEU A 263 21.46 -7.00 118.16
N LEU A 264 22.71 -6.70 117.81
CA LEU A 264 23.21 -5.33 117.68
C LEU A 264 22.51 -4.57 116.54
N LEU A 265 22.19 -5.22 115.42
CA LEU A 265 21.46 -4.58 114.33
C LEU A 265 19.99 -4.36 114.67
N LEU A 266 19.33 -5.35 115.30
CA LEU A 266 17.93 -5.26 115.71
C LEU A 266 17.75 -4.17 116.79
N VAL A 267 18.52 -4.24 117.87
CA VAL A 267 18.52 -3.23 118.95
C VAL A 267 18.99 -1.87 118.45
N GLY A 268 20.03 -1.84 117.60
CA GLY A 268 20.56 -0.60 117.02
C GLY A 268 19.58 0.10 116.08
N SER A 269 18.74 -0.64 115.36
CA SER A 269 17.68 -0.07 114.52
C SER A 269 16.50 0.49 115.32
N SER A 270 16.14 -0.14 116.45
CA SER A 270 14.98 0.27 117.26
C SER A 270 15.33 1.35 118.28
N VAL A 271 16.36 1.14 119.13
CA VAL A 271 16.68 2.03 120.25
C VAL A 271 17.24 3.38 119.78
N LEU A 272 17.98 3.39 118.66
CA LEU A 272 18.56 4.63 118.12
C LEU A 272 17.55 5.49 117.36
N GLY A 273 16.40 4.93 116.95
CA GLY A 273 15.31 5.67 116.33
C GLY A 273 14.50 6.48 117.35
N GLU A 274 14.09 5.84 118.45
CA GLU A 274 13.25 6.48 119.47
C GLU A 274 13.99 7.57 120.25
N LEU A 275 15.29 7.39 120.53
CA LEU A 275 16.09 8.33 121.33
C LEU A 275 16.46 9.65 120.63
N ARG A 276 16.08 9.87 119.36
CA ARG A 276 16.53 11.08 118.62
C ARG A 276 15.52 11.75 117.71
N GLY A 277 14.32 11.20 117.51
CA GLY A 277 13.25 11.83 116.71
C GLY A 277 13.62 12.11 115.25
N ALA A 278 14.65 11.45 114.72
CA ALA A 278 15.13 11.61 113.35
C ALA A 278 14.60 10.48 112.46
N GLY A 279 14.51 10.74 111.14
CA GLY A 279 13.90 9.83 110.17
C GLY A 279 14.57 8.44 110.07
N PRO A 280 13.90 7.47 109.43
CA PRO A 280 14.35 6.07 109.36
C PRO A 280 15.76 5.96 108.79
N ILE A 281 16.55 5.06 109.38
CA ILE A 281 17.99 4.89 109.09
C ILE A 281 18.18 4.61 107.59
N GLY A 282 18.75 5.59 106.89
CA GLY A 282 18.89 5.53 105.44
C GLY A 282 19.78 4.37 104.98
N PHE A 283 19.48 3.84 103.79
CA PHE A 283 20.25 2.81 103.10
C PHE A 283 21.80 2.97 103.18
N PRO A 284 22.41 4.17 102.99
CA PRO A 284 23.85 4.34 103.16
C PRO A 284 24.36 4.05 104.60
N ALA A 285 23.58 4.33 105.64
CA ALA A 285 23.97 4.05 107.02
C ALA A 285 23.86 2.55 107.36
N LEU A 286 22.83 1.86 106.85
CA LEU A 286 22.70 0.40 106.98
C LEU A 286 23.84 -0.33 106.24
N THR A 287 24.19 0.10 105.03
CA THR A 287 25.32 -0.48 104.27
C THR A 287 26.68 -0.17 104.91
N ALA A 288 26.86 1.01 105.52
CA ALA A 288 28.06 1.33 106.29
C ALA A 288 28.22 0.45 107.55
N LEU A 289 27.14 0.21 108.32
CA LEU A 289 27.16 -0.71 109.46
C LEU A 289 27.55 -2.13 109.02
N LEU A 290 27.01 -2.61 107.90
CA LEU A 290 27.32 -3.93 107.35
C LEU A 290 28.79 -4.03 106.91
N GLY A 291 29.33 -3.00 106.26
CA GLY A 291 30.75 -2.91 105.92
C GLY A 291 31.67 -2.98 107.14
N LEU A 292 31.35 -2.21 108.19
CA LEU A 292 32.08 -2.21 109.46
C LEU A 292 32.03 -3.59 110.16
N ALA A 293 30.87 -4.26 110.16
CA ALA A 293 30.71 -5.59 110.73
C ALA A 293 31.61 -6.64 110.01
N VAL A 294 31.64 -6.61 108.67
CA VAL A 294 32.49 -7.51 107.88
C VAL A 294 33.97 -7.21 108.11
N ALA A 295 34.38 -5.93 108.10
CA ALA A 295 35.77 -5.53 108.37
C ALA A 295 36.23 -5.96 109.77
N GLY A 296 35.40 -5.73 110.80
CA GLY A 296 35.69 -6.16 112.18
C GLY A 296 35.86 -7.68 112.31
N HIS A 297 35.05 -8.48 111.59
CA HIS A 297 35.21 -9.92 111.55
C HIS A 297 36.57 -10.35 110.95
N TRP A 298 37.00 -9.71 109.85
CA TRP A 298 38.31 -9.98 109.25
C TRP A 298 39.48 -9.62 110.18
N VAL A 299 39.43 -8.48 110.86
CA VAL A 299 40.43 -8.08 111.87
C VAL A 299 40.49 -9.09 113.01
N LEU A 300 39.35 -9.51 113.56
CA LEU A 300 39.29 -10.50 114.63
C LEU A 300 39.80 -11.88 114.17
N ALA A 301 39.54 -12.28 112.92
CA ALA A 301 40.05 -13.51 112.32
C ALA A 301 41.55 -13.46 111.99
N ALA A 302 42.12 -12.27 111.77
CA ALA A 302 43.57 -12.06 111.65
C ALA A 302 44.23 -12.12 113.04
N ALA A 303 43.71 -11.40 114.04
CA ALA A 303 44.19 -11.45 115.43
C ALA A 303 44.17 -12.89 115.99
N ARG A 304 43.10 -13.66 115.75
CA ARG A 304 43.01 -15.09 116.12
C ARG A 304 43.95 -16.01 115.33
N ARG A 305 44.50 -15.58 114.18
CA ARG A 305 45.57 -16.33 113.48
C ARG A 305 46.93 -16.01 114.10
N ILE A 306 47.21 -14.73 114.34
CA ILE A 306 48.44 -14.27 115.00
C ILE A 306 48.57 -14.87 116.41
N ALA A 307 47.51 -14.82 117.23
CA ALA A 307 47.51 -15.40 118.58
C ALA A 307 47.74 -16.93 118.59
N ARG A 308 47.26 -17.65 117.57
CA ARG A 308 47.54 -19.10 117.43
C ARG A 308 48.97 -19.38 116.99
N LEU A 309 49.55 -18.55 116.13
CA LEU A 309 50.98 -18.64 115.77
C LEU A 309 51.89 -18.38 116.99
N LEU A 310 51.51 -17.46 117.87
CA LEU A 310 52.22 -17.19 119.12
C LEU A 310 52.09 -18.33 120.15
N LEU A 311 50.90 -18.92 120.32
CA LEU A 311 50.71 -20.05 121.26
C LEU A 311 51.41 -21.34 120.80
N HIS A 312 51.57 -21.57 119.49
CA HIS A 312 52.05 -22.87 119.00
C HIS A 312 53.55 -23.12 119.19
N GLN A 313 54.32 -22.13 119.70
CA GLN A 313 55.77 -22.20 119.80
C GLN A 313 56.29 -22.93 121.06
N ALA A 314 55.41 -23.48 121.91
CA ALA A 314 55.75 -24.04 123.22
C ALA A 314 55.52 -25.57 123.35
N GLU A 315 56.46 -26.38 122.83
CA GLU A 315 56.78 -27.76 123.25
C GLU A 315 55.68 -28.89 123.06
N PRO A 316 56.01 -30.20 123.17
CA PRO A 316 56.96 -30.92 122.32
C PRO A 316 56.44 -32.29 121.76
N ARG A 317 57.37 -33.13 121.24
CA ARG A 317 57.14 -34.30 120.34
C ARG A 317 56.63 -35.61 121.00
N ARG A 318 55.99 -36.47 120.18
CA ARG A 318 56.39 -37.90 119.97
C ARG A 318 55.82 -38.49 118.65
N HIS A 319 56.33 -39.65 118.21
CA HIS A 319 56.11 -40.31 116.90
C HIS A 319 55.31 -41.65 117.06
N LEU A 320 55.07 -42.57 116.09
CA LEU A 320 55.54 -42.81 114.69
C LEU A 320 54.58 -43.81 113.96
N THR A 321 54.87 -44.12 112.68
CA THR A 321 54.31 -45.16 111.76
C THR A 321 52.97 -44.83 111.08
N SER A 322 52.72 -45.17 109.79
CA SER A 322 53.58 -45.66 108.68
C SER A 322 53.03 -45.18 107.31
N THR A 323 53.71 -45.51 106.19
CA THR A 323 53.54 -44.89 104.85
C THR A 323 53.37 -45.95 103.72
N PRO A 324 53.38 -45.62 102.41
CA PRO A 324 52.33 -44.90 101.65
C PRO A 324 51.97 -45.57 100.29
N GLU A 325 51.02 -45.02 99.50
CA GLU A 325 51.02 -45.23 98.03
C GLU A 325 50.45 -44.04 97.20
N ARG A 326 50.39 -44.17 95.86
CA ARG A 326 50.39 -43.06 94.86
C ARG A 326 49.18 -43.03 93.90
N GLY A 327 48.89 -41.84 93.36
CA GLY A 327 48.04 -41.62 92.18
C GLY A 327 47.56 -40.15 92.08
N CYS A 328 48.31 -39.17 91.56
CA CYS A 328 48.75 -38.89 90.17
C CYS A 328 47.63 -38.54 89.15
N LYS A 329 47.64 -37.26 88.74
CA LYS A 329 47.03 -36.65 87.52
C LYS A 329 45.48 -36.66 87.48
N MET A 330 44.78 -35.56 87.23
CA MET A 330 44.94 -34.52 86.18
C MET A 330 44.62 -35.05 84.78
N GLY A 331 43.33 -35.00 84.44
CA GLY A 331 42.84 -35.11 83.07
C GLY A 331 41.61 -34.21 82.88
N LEU A 332 41.70 -33.31 81.90
CA LEU A 332 40.60 -32.87 81.02
C LEU A 332 39.37 -32.22 81.73
N LEU A 333 39.04 -30.93 81.54
CA LEU A 333 39.44 -29.98 80.48
C LEU A 333 39.27 -30.55 79.06
N ARG A 334 38.06 -31.09 78.78
CA ARG A 334 37.65 -31.49 77.41
C ARG A 334 36.14 -31.42 77.11
N GLU A 335 35.29 -30.95 78.03
CA GLU A 335 33.82 -30.92 77.84
C GLU A 335 33.12 -29.59 78.21
N GLU A 336 33.88 -28.55 78.60
CA GLU A 336 33.35 -27.18 78.80
C GLU A 336 33.94 -26.14 77.80
N LEU A 337 34.53 -26.60 76.69
CA LEU A 337 35.14 -25.70 75.69
C LEU A 337 34.79 -26.02 74.22
N ASP A 338 33.62 -26.64 74.01
CA ASP A 338 32.76 -26.42 72.85
C ASP A 338 31.38 -26.13 73.48
N GLY A 339 30.91 -24.89 73.59
CA GLY A 339 30.60 -24.02 72.46
C GLY A 339 29.20 -24.42 71.97
N MET A 340 28.09 -23.87 72.47
CA MET A 340 27.85 -22.49 72.92
C MET A 340 28.25 -21.42 71.89
N GLU A 341 27.95 -21.67 70.61
CA GLU A 341 27.82 -20.61 69.63
C GLU A 341 26.41 -20.64 68.98
N LEU A 342 25.71 -19.51 69.14
CA LEU A 342 24.47 -19.07 68.48
C LEU A 342 23.32 -20.08 68.27
N SER A 343 22.32 -19.98 69.14
CA SER A 343 20.91 -20.21 68.78
C SER A 343 20.12 -18.90 68.93
N CYS A 344 19.84 -18.20 67.81
CA CYS A 344 19.04 -16.98 67.79
C CYS A 344 18.18 -16.89 66.51
N LEU A 345 16.84 -16.83 66.69
CA LEU A 345 15.81 -16.35 65.73
C LEU A 345 15.75 -17.12 64.38
N GLN A 346 14.65 -17.74 63.94
CA GLN A 346 13.29 -17.21 63.82
C GLN A 346 12.33 -18.35 63.34
N GLU A 347 11.03 -18.23 63.64
CA GLU A 347 9.93 -19.08 63.14
C GLU A 347 9.41 -18.65 61.73
N PRO A 348 8.36 -19.27 61.13
CA PRO A 348 8.21 -20.70 60.77
C PRO A 348 7.55 -20.92 59.37
N SER A 349 7.13 -22.17 59.12
CA SER A 349 6.02 -22.61 58.24
C SER A 349 6.27 -22.86 56.74
N CYS A 350 5.37 -23.66 56.15
CA CYS A 350 5.56 -24.41 54.91
C CYS A 350 4.49 -24.08 53.86
N LEU A 351 4.68 -24.48 52.59
CA LEU A 351 3.89 -25.56 51.96
C LEU A 351 4.26 -25.83 50.48
N GLU A 352 4.21 -27.13 50.14
CA GLU A 352 3.88 -27.82 48.88
C GLU A 352 4.36 -27.40 47.46
N GLN A 353 4.50 -28.47 46.65
CA GLN A 353 4.79 -28.57 45.22
C GLN A 353 3.50 -28.94 44.43
N PRO A 354 3.50 -29.44 43.16
CA PRO A 354 4.35 -29.27 41.95
C PRO A 354 3.43 -28.73 40.78
N PRO A 355 3.52 -29.06 39.46
CA PRO A 355 4.53 -29.78 38.65
C PRO A 355 4.93 -29.22 37.24
N VAL A 356 6.14 -29.63 36.81
CA VAL A 356 6.52 -30.10 35.44
C VAL A 356 6.46 -29.13 34.22
N THR A 357 7.63 -28.80 33.64
CA THR A 357 8.05 -29.29 32.30
C THR A 357 9.54 -29.01 31.93
N VAL A 358 10.22 -30.06 31.47
CA VAL A 358 11.31 -30.18 30.45
C VAL A 358 12.13 -28.94 30.03
N GLY A 359 13.47 -29.04 30.13
CA GLY A 359 14.44 -28.17 29.42
C GLY A 359 15.92 -28.50 29.71
N ASP A 360 16.65 -29.02 28.72
CA ASP A 360 18.09 -29.42 28.73
C ASP A 360 19.03 -28.19 28.48
N PRO A 361 20.39 -28.26 28.47
CA PRO A 361 21.32 -29.39 28.71
C PRO A 361 22.56 -29.08 29.60
N HIS A 362 23.53 -30.01 29.74
CA HIS A 362 24.99 -29.72 29.56
C HIS A 362 25.99 -30.91 29.64
N ALA A 363 26.81 -31.04 28.58
CA ALA A 363 28.27 -31.30 28.52
C ALA A 363 28.95 -32.58 29.11
N GLY A 364 29.92 -33.15 28.36
CA GLY A 364 30.87 -34.15 28.91
C GLY A 364 31.96 -34.76 28.00
N ARG A 365 33.04 -34.02 27.65
CA ARG A 365 34.41 -34.51 27.24
C ARG A 365 34.52 -35.41 25.96
N THR A 366 35.68 -35.64 25.29
CA THR A 366 37.08 -35.18 25.47
C THR A 366 37.86 -35.07 24.12
N SER A 367 38.78 -34.10 24.04
CA SER A 367 40.10 -34.06 23.34
C SER A 367 40.42 -34.93 22.10
N LEU A 368 40.85 -34.28 20.99
CA LEU A 368 42.22 -34.39 20.42
C LEU A 368 42.48 -33.25 19.40
N ALA A 369 43.73 -33.07 18.93
CA ALA A 369 44.22 -31.89 18.16
C ALA A 369 45.25 -32.32 17.07
N PRO A 370 46.10 -31.47 16.43
CA PRO A 370 46.11 -29.99 16.25
C PRO A 370 46.41 -29.49 14.79
N GLY A 371 46.39 -28.17 14.57
CA GLY A 371 47.08 -27.48 13.44
C GLY A 371 46.19 -26.66 12.47
N SER A 372 46.67 -25.61 11.77
CA SER A 372 47.96 -24.91 11.87
C SER A 372 47.89 -23.44 11.38
N TRP A 373 48.87 -22.63 11.78
CA TRP A 373 48.99 -21.17 11.60
C TRP A 373 49.06 -20.65 10.15
N ARG A 374 48.43 -19.48 9.89
CA ARG A 374 49.15 -18.33 9.25
C ARG A 374 48.48 -16.97 9.47
N THR A 375 49.31 -15.93 9.56
CA THR A 375 48.95 -14.51 9.75
C THR A 375 49.30 -13.68 8.51
N LYS A 376 48.59 -12.57 8.23
CA LYS A 376 49.18 -11.22 7.94
C LYS A 376 48.14 -10.10 7.71
N ARG A 377 48.64 -8.86 7.68
CA ARG A 377 47.91 -7.58 7.64
C ARG A 377 47.81 -6.98 6.22
N SER A 378 46.87 -6.03 6.11
CA SER A 378 46.59 -4.99 5.11
C SER A 378 47.79 -4.32 4.39
N LEU A 379 47.54 -3.76 3.18
CA LEU A 379 47.60 -2.30 2.92
C LEU A 379 47.03 -1.86 1.54
N ALA A 380 46.98 -0.52 1.33
CA ALA A 380 46.92 0.24 0.07
C ALA A 380 45.56 0.49 -0.63
N ALA A 381 45.53 1.55 -1.47
CA ALA A 381 44.35 2.26 -2.01
C ALA A 381 44.62 2.85 -3.43
N PRO A 382 43.63 3.41 -4.17
CA PRO A 382 43.71 3.62 -5.63
C PRO A 382 43.79 5.10 -6.12
N PRO A 383 44.14 5.31 -7.41
CA PRO A 383 43.83 6.51 -8.23
C PRO A 383 43.09 6.17 -9.55
N ALA A 384 42.58 7.07 -10.42
CA ALA A 384 42.10 8.46 -10.33
C ALA A 384 41.37 8.86 -11.67
N HIS A 385 40.74 10.05 -11.73
CA HIS A 385 40.07 10.61 -12.95
C HIS A 385 41.00 11.55 -13.77
N PRO A 386 40.54 12.14 -14.91
CA PRO A 386 39.73 13.38 -14.92
C PRO A 386 38.51 13.32 -15.89
N VAL A 387 37.46 14.17 -15.88
CA VAL A 387 37.10 15.46 -15.22
C VAL A 387 37.61 16.76 -15.87
N PRO A 388 36.98 17.15 -16.99
CA PRO A 388 36.46 18.53 -17.18
C PRO A 388 35.05 18.55 -17.82
N ARG A 389 34.25 19.62 -18.01
CA ARG A 389 34.00 21.01 -17.51
C ARG A 389 32.65 21.47 -18.18
N ARG A 390 31.92 22.58 -17.92
CA ARG A 390 32.04 23.83 -17.11
C ARG A 390 30.64 24.47 -16.85
N SER A 391 30.47 25.20 -15.74
CA SER A 391 29.80 26.53 -15.57
C SER A 391 28.32 26.80 -16.01
N SER A 392 27.52 27.62 -15.29
CA SER A 392 27.72 28.31 -13.99
C SER A 392 26.39 28.79 -13.36
N CYS A 393 26.35 28.86 -12.01
CA CYS A 393 25.72 29.86 -11.10
C CYS A 393 24.33 30.47 -11.43
N ALA A 394 23.40 30.73 -10.49
CA ALA A 394 23.25 30.47 -9.03
C ALA A 394 21.74 30.79 -8.67
N VAL A 395 21.22 30.98 -7.44
CA VAL A 395 21.77 31.15 -6.08
C VAL A 395 20.74 30.74 -4.98
N MET A 396 21.07 31.02 -3.72
CA MET A 396 20.43 30.76 -2.41
C MET A 396 19.22 31.67 -2.03
N LEU A 397 18.43 31.49 -0.94
CA LEU A 397 18.55 30.67 0.29
C LEU A 397 17.16 30.35 0.94
N GLU A 398 17.12 29.28 1.75
CA GLU A 398 16.11 28.88 2.78
C GLU A 398 16.42 29.56 4.16
N PRO A 399 15.85 29.20 5.36
CA PRO A 399 14.63 28.45 5.72
C PRO A 399 13.72 29.17 6.76
N GLY A 400 12.61 28.54 7.20
CA GLY A 400 11.89 28.95 8.44
C GLY A 400 10.82 27.96 8.94
N LEU A 401 10.96 27.45 10.17
CA LEU A 401 9.96 26.59 10.84
C LEU A 401 8.85 27.41 11.51
N GLY A 402 7.63 26.88 11.64
CA GLY A 402 6.67 27.39 12.63
C GLY A 402 5.24 26.83 12.57
N ALA A 403 4.76 26.39 13.74
CA ALA A 403 3.37 26.13 14.16
C ALA A 403 2.21 26.40 13.16
N GLY A 404 1.40 25.37 12.89
CA GLY A 404 0.12 25.54 12.19
C GLY A 404 -0.98 26.15 13.06
N GLN A 405 -1.95 26.84 12.44
CA GLN A 405 -3.24 27.14 13.06
C GLN A 405 -4.43 26.85 12.14
N ARG A 406 -5.54 26.52 12.81
CA ARG A 406 -6.83 26.11 12.28
C ARG A 406 -7.64 27.32 11.81
N TRP A 407 -7.75 27.53 10.50
CA TRP A 407 -8.53 28.62 9.92
C TRP A 407 -10.05 28.35 10.00
N GLU A 408 -10.73 28.99 10.94
CA GLU A 408 -12.19 29.21 10.90
C GLU A 408 -12.51 30.63 10.38
N PRO A 409 -13.40 30.79 9.38
CA PRO A 409 -13.87 32.10 8.96
C PRO A 409 -14.90 32.66 9.96
N LYS A 410 -14.58 33.77 10.63
CA LYS A 410 -15.52 34.48 11.53
C LYS A 410 -16.39 35.47 10.72
N PRO A 411 -17.72 35.56 10.95
CA PRO A 411 -18.62 36.24 10.03
C PRO A 411 -18.81 37.74 10.32
N HIS A 412 -18.93 38.55 9.26
CA HIS A 412 -19.44 39.92 9.30
C HIS A 412 -20.58 40.10 8.27
N SER A 413 -21.47 41.05 8.54
CA SER A 413 -22.82 41.17 7.93
C SER A 413 -23.10 42.66 7.55
N PRO A 414 -24.34 43.13 7.24
CA PRO A 414 -24.79 43.22 5.85
C PRO A 414 -25.31 44.61 5.39
N CYS A 415 -25.36 44.83 4.06
CA CYS A 415 -26.31 45.73 3.36
C CYS A 415 -26.37 45.30 1.87
N ARG A 416 -27.54 45.12 1.22
CA ARG A 416 -28.47 46.12 0.63
C ARG A 416 -27.80 47.01 -0.44
N SER A 417 -28.28 47.13 -1.69
CA SER A 417 -29.37 46.49 -2.49
C SER A 417 -28.95 46.58 -4.00
N LEU A 418 -29.63 46.10 -5.06
CA LEU A 418 -31.05 46.13 -5.44
C LEU A 418 -31.25 45.34 -6.77
N ALA A 419 -32.33 44.56 -6.91
CA ALA A 419 -32.90 43.96 -8.15
C ALA A 419 -32.00 43.00 -9.03
N SER A 420 -32.54 42.03 -9.79
CA SER A 420 -33.93 41.61 -10.01
C SER A 420 -34.11 40.07 -9.96
N SER A 421 -35.37 39.63 -9.99
CA SER A 421 -35.86 38.28 -9.70
C SER A 421 -35.45 37.18 -10.70
N ASN A 422 -35.13 35.99 -10.18
CA ASN A 422 -36.08 34.85 -10.25
C ASN A 422 -35.62 33.66 -9.38
N ALA A 423 -36.59 33.02 -8.72
CA ALA A 423 -36.37 32.00 -7.69
C ALA A 423 -36.40 30.55 -8.23
N SER A 424 -36.44 29.59 -7.30
CA SER A 424 -36.87 28.20 -7.55
C SER A 424 -35.99 27.34 -8.45
N SER A 425 -34.81 26.93 -7.95
CA SER A 425 -34.47 25.51 -7.74
C SER A 425 -33.16 25.39 -6.94
N LEU A 426 -33.22 24.94 -5.68
CA LEU A 426 -32.04 24.78 -4.84
C LEU A 426 -31.33 23.44 -5.12
N SER A 427 -30.61 23.40 -6.25
CA SER A 427 -29.52 22.45 -6.48
C SER A 427 -28.23 23.26 -6.69
N PRO A 428 -27.11 22.91 -6.04
CA PRO A 428 -25.87 23.68 -6.11
C PRO A 428 -25.23 23.54 -7.50
N ARG A 429 -25.54 24.47 -8.42
CA ARG A 429 -24.99 24.47 -9.77
C ARG A 429 -23.46 24.42 -9.75
N SER A 430 -22.92 23.47 -10.49
CA SER A 430 -21.49 23.26 -10.73
C SER A 430 -20.80 24.51 -11.30
N PRO A 431 -19.49 24.68 -11.04
CA PRO A 431 -18.67 25.64 -11.79
C PRO A 431 -18.55 25.19 -13.25
N CYS A 432 -18.41 26.15 -14.16
CA CYS A 432 -18.20 25.90 -15.58
C CYS A 432 -16.89 25.11 -15.80
N GLN A 433 -16.97 24.00 -16.53
CA GLN A 433 -15.82 23.10 -16.73
C GLN A 433 -14.76 23.64 -17.71
N ALA A 434 -15.10 24.65 -18.53
CA ALA A 434 -14.20 25.22 -19.52
C ALA A 434 -13.01 25.99 -18.92
N LEU A 435 -11.89 25.94 -19.64
CA LEU A 435 -10.70 26.77 -19.40
C LEU A 435 -10.80 28.09 -20.18
N THR A 436 -10.28 29.18 -19.62
CA THR A 436 -10.05 30.42 -20.35
C THR A 436 -8.81 30.29 -21.25
N ARG A 437 -8.60 31.28 -22.13
CA ARG A 437 -7.41 31.39 -23.00
C ARG A 437 -6.07 31.39 -22.24
N ALA A 438 -6.08 31.72 -20.93
CA ALA A 438 -4.91 31.65 -20.05
C ALA A 438 -4.77 30.30 -19.31
N GLY A 439 -5.48 29.25 -19.73
CA GLY A 439 -5.48 27.92 -19.11
C GLY A 439 -6.18 27.83 -17.75
N GLN A 440 -6.81 28.92 -17.28
CA GLN A 440 -7.44 29.00 -15.95
C GLN A 440 -8.90 28.53 -16.00
N ARG A 441 -9.38 27.82 -14.97
CA ARG A 441 -10.78 27.39 -14.90
C ARG A 441 -11.74 28.58 -14.86
N CYS A 442 -12.84 28.49 -15.62
CA CYS A 442 -13.86 29.53 -15.68
C CYS A 442 -14.59 29.69 -14.33
N ARG A 443 -14.46 30.87 -13.70
CA ARG A 443 -15.11 31.17 -12.40
C ARG A 443 -16.64 31.36 -12.47
N LYS A 444 -17.27 31.27 -13.65
CA LYS A 444 -18.73 31.39 -13.81
C LYS A 444 -19.41 30.03 -13.54
N ARG A 445 -20.63 30.04 -13.00
CA ARG A 445 -21.45 28.82 -12.85
C ARG A 445 -21.95 28.33 -14.20
N ALA A 446 -22.19 27.03 -14.32
CA ALA A 446 -22.78 26.44 -15.51
C ALA A 446 -24.28 26.79 -15.67
N ALA A 447 -24.79 26.67 -16.89
CA ALA A 447 -26.22 26.81 -17.19
C ALA A 447 -27.03 25.63 -16.59
N ARG A 448 -28.37 25.75 -16.55
CA ARG A 448 -29.20 24.61 -16.10
C ARG A 448 -29.08 23.49 -17.14
N GLY A 449 -28.64 22.29 -16.70
CA GLY A 449 -28.52 21.11 -17.56
C GLY A 449 -27.32 21.11 -18.51
N GLN A 450 -26.29 21.93 -18.25
CA GLN A 450 -25.05 21.96 -19.04
C GLN A 450 -23.83 22.04 -18.12
N ASP A 451 -22.66 21.60 -18.59
CA ASP A 451 -21.37 21.73 -17.90
C ASP A 451 -20.68 23.09 -18.12
N PHE A 452 -21.21 23.89 -19.03
CA PHE A 452 -20.65 25.16 -19.45
C PHE A 452 -21.54 26.34 -19.07
N CYS A 453 -20.94 27.52 -18.92
CA CYS A 453 -21.67 28.78 -18.75
C CYS A 453 -22.09 29.33 -20.12
N HIS A 454 -23.01 30.30 -20.16
CA HIS A 454 -23.55 30.88 -21.40
C HIS A 454 -22.51 31.52 -22.34
N LEU A 455 -21.26 31.74 -21.92
CA LEU A 455 -20.16 32.19 -22.80
C LEU A 455 -19.36 31.04 -23.44
N HIS A 456 -19.49 29.83 -22.92
CA HIS A 456 -18.78 28.62 -23.35
C HIS A 456 -19.73 27.50 -23.80
N ALA A 457 -21.03 27.80 -23.99
CA ALA A 457 -22.05 26.85 -24.42
C ALA A 457 -21.68 26.17 -25.76
N ASP A 458 -21.03 26.91 -26.66
CA ASP A 458 -20.58 26.45 -27.98
C ASP A 458 -19.23 25.71 -27.95
N GLY A 459 -18.80 25.22 -26.77
CA GLY A 459 -17.56 24.47 -26.52
C GLY A 459 -16.24 25.20 -26.78
N SER A 460 -16.29 26.43 -27.34
CA SER A 460 -15.14 27.14 -27.88
C SER A 460 -14.63 28.25 -26.95
N PRO A 461 -13.30 28.47 -26.82
CA PRO A 461 -12.73 29.58 -26.07
C PRO A 461 -12.86 30.91 -26.86
N ARG A 462 -14.06 31.48 -26.81
CA ARG A 462 -14.35 32.81 -27.37
C ARG A 462 -13.47 33.90 -26.73
N LEU A 463 -13.34 35.00 -27.46
CA LEU A 463 -12.30 36.03 -27.34
C LEU A 463 -12.10 36.57 -25.92
#